data_AF-A0A1J5GN14-F1
#
_entry.id   AF-A0A1J5GN14-F1
#
_cell.length_a   1.000
_cell.length_b   1.000
_cell.length_c   1.000
_cell.angle_alpha   90.00
_cell.angle_beta   90.00
_cell.angle_gamma   90.00
#
_symmetry.space_group_name_H-M   'P 1'
#
loop_
_entity.id
_entity.type
_entity.pdbx_description
1 polymer ?
#
loop_
_entity_poly.entity_id
_entity_poly.type
_entity_poly.pdbx_seq_one_letter_code
_entity_poly.pdbx_strand_id
1 'polypeptide(L)'
;MDLQERLEKIAQLKRNLNKISQLPREKSIKIVKNEVKIEEVLSGRFISTPFGDSFVRENYFPQDYKCGEIKLFQIFQSSTQTISSLARDAKLKEIDINKTIFLDTETTGLAGGTGTYIFLIGVGYFEEDQFCVRQYFMRDYNEERALLSAVNDLLGKFKAVVTYNGKTFDLPLMESRYIMSGMKINLEDPYHFDLLYPARRLWKRRLESCSLSTVERDILKVSRTDDVPGYLIPEIYFRYLKTRDARTMKPVFEHNLQDILSLVALVSKMCFLVEDPLENAEYGMDIFSVGKIFDAEKKYDQSTLYYAEALKHNLSEEEVLEALKLGSFAYKRQGKWEEAEEMWKEIIERSYGFVYYPYAELAKYYEHYLRDYQKAERMVEEALNMVENMFLREKLQYRLNRIKGKKRCQALNLS
;
A
#
# COMPACT_ATOMS: atom_id res chain seq x y z
N MET A 1 0.86 21.98 -24.33
CA MET A 1 -0.45 21.47 -24.80
C MET A 1 -1.33 22.69 -25.01
N ASP A 2 -1.59 22.98 -26.28
CA ASP A 2 -2.12 24.25 -26.76
C ASP A 2 -3.61 24.41 -26.39
N LEU A 3 -4.07 25.64 -26.18
CA LEU A 3 -5.45 25.94 -25.80
C LEU A 3 -6.44 25.46 -26.89
N GLN A 4 -5.99 25.47 -28.14
CA GLN A 4 -6.70 24.99 -29.32
C GLN A 4 -6.94 23.47 -29.27
N GLU A 5 -5.91 22.67 -28.95
CA GLU A 5 -6.02 21.22 -28.78
C GLU A 5 -7.00 20.83 -27.67
N ARG A 6 -7.03 21.60 -26.57
CA ARG A 6 -7.97 21.36 -25.45
C ARG A 6 -9.42 21.62 -25.87
N LEU A 7 -9.67 22.67 -26.63
CA LEU A 7 -11.00 23.02 -27.12
C LEU A 7 -11.50 22.00 -28.14
N GLU A 8 -10.63 21.48 -29.01
CA GLU A 8 -10.98 20.39 -29.93
C GLU A 8 -11.31 19.09 -29.19
N LYS A 9 -10.53 18.71 -28.19
CA LYS A 9 -10.84 17.55 -27.33
C LYS A 9 -12.19 17.68 -26.64
N ILE A 10 -12.52 18.86 -26.11
CA ILE A 10 -13.82 19.12 -25.46
C ILE A 10 -14.96 19.06 -26.48
N ALA A 11 -14.77 19.62 -27.68
CA ALA A 11 -15.77 19.54 -28.75
C ALA A 11 -16.01 18.10 -29.23
N GLN A 12 -14.95 17.29 -29.29
CA GLN A 12 -15.02 15.88 -29.67
C GLN A 12 -15.70 15.03 -28.60
N LEU A 13 -15.42 15.29 -27.32
CA LEU A 13 -16.12 14.67 -26.19
C LEU A 13 -17.61 15.01 -26.18
N LYS A 14 -17.99 16.27 -26.44
CA LYS A 14 -19.40 16.68 -26.55
C LYS A 14 -20.12 16.00 -27.72
N ARG A 15 -19.45 15.82 -28.86
CA ARG A 15 -20.01 15.06 -30.01
C ARG A 15 -20.17 13.58 -29.69
N ASN A 16 -19.25 12.98 -28.95
CA ASN A 16 -19.37 11.58 -28.52
C ASN A 16 -20.50 11.40 -27.49
N LEU A 17 -20.67 12.32 -26.55
CA LEU A 17 -21.81 12.35 -25.61
C LEU A 17 -23.16 12.46 -26.32
N ASN A 18 -23.25 13.30 -27.36
CA ASN A 18 -24.48 13.43 -28.16
C ASN A 18 -24.75 12.20 -29.04
N LYS A 19 -23.72 11.45 -29.45
CA LYS A 19 -23.91 10.15 -30.13
C LYS A 19 -24.41 9.07 -29.16
N ILE A 20 -23.97 9.10 -27.90
CA ILE A 20 -24.45 8.18 -26.85
C ILE A 20 -25.92 8.49 -26.48
N SER A 21 -26.32 9.76 -26.45
CA SER A 21 -27.71 10.16 -26.15
C SER A 21 -28.69 9.95 -27.31
N GLN A 22 -28.19 9.73 -28.53
CA GLN A 22 -28.99 9.42 -29.73
C GLN A 22 -29.02 7.93 -30.11
N LEU A 23 -28.39 7.05 -29.32
CA LEU A 23 -28.62 5.61 -29.44
C LEU A 23 -30.12 5.33 -29.20
N PRO A 24 -30.75 4.45 -30.00
CA PRO A 24 -32.16 4.15 -29.80
C PRO A 24 -32.35 3.64 -28.36
N ARG A 25 -33.26 4.25 -27.60
CA ARG A 25 -33.78 3.65 -26.35
C ARG A 25 -34.12 2.21 -26.69
N GLU A 26 -33.39 1.27 -26.11
CA GLU A 26 -33.58 -0.16 -26.37
C GLU A 26 -35.08 -0.47 -26.27
N LYS A 27 -35.63 -0.98 -27.38
CA LYS A 27 -36.93 -1.62 -27.36
C LYS A 27 -36.90 -2.60 -26.21
N SER A 28 -37.89 -2.50 -25.32
CA SER A 28 -38.09 -3.37 -24.16
C SER A 28 -37.93 -4.83 -24.58
N ILE A 29 -36.71 -5.35 -24.36
CA ILE A 29 -36.43 -6.77 -24.47
C ILE A 29 -37.34 -7.39 -23.42
N LYS A 30 -38.28 -8.23 -23.84
CA LYS A 30 -39.01 -9.11 -22.93
C LYS A 30 -37.95 -9.98 -22.26
N ILE A 31 -37.46 -9.56 -21.11
CA ILE A 31 -36.58 -10.36 -20.26
C ILE A 31 -37.44 -11.56 -19.88
N VAL A 32 -37.12 -12.72 -20.46
CA VAL A 32 -37.66 -13.99 -20.00
C VAL A 32 -37.22 -14.13 -18.55
N LYS A 33 -38.15 -13.94 -17.62
CA LYS A 33 -37.93 -14.08 -16.17
C LYS A 33 -37.74 -15.56 -15.86
N ASN A 34 -36.53 -16.07 -16.06
CA ASN A 34 -36.08 -17.24 -15.33
C ASN A 34 -35.36 -16.71 -14.10
N GLU A 35 -36.14 -16.47 -13.05
CA GLU A 35 -35.63 -16.22 -11.71
C GLU A 35 -34.80 -17.43 -11.28
N VAL A 36 -33.53 -17.19 -10.92
CA VAL A 36 -32.64 -18.22 -10.39
C VAL A 36 -32.17 -17.72 -9.05
N LYS A 37 -32.53 -18.44 -7.99
CA LYS A 37 -32.25 -18.00 -6.62
C LYS A 37 -30.77 -18.13 -6.28
N ILE A 38 -30.32 -17.39 -5.28
CA ILE A 38 -28.90 -17.36 -4.89
C ILE A 38 -28.43 -18.72 -4.37
N GLU A 39 -29.28 -19.43 -3.62
CA GLU A 39 -29.03 -20.78 -3.09
C GLU A 39 -28.97 -21.87 -4.18
N GLU A 40 -29.46 -21.59 -5.39
CA GLU A 40 -29.33 -22.52 -6.54
C GLU A 40 -27.98 -22.37 -7.25
N VAL A 41 -27.32 -21.22 -7.08
CA VAL A 41 -26.05 -20.88 -7.76
C VAL A 41 -24.85 -21.04 -6.82
N LEU A 42 -25.04 -20.73 -5.54
CA LEU A 42 -24.00 -20.70 -4.53
C LEU A 42 -24.37 -21.61 -3.35
N SER A 43 -23.41 -22.43 -2.93
CA SER A 43 -23.52 -23.21 -1.70
C SER A 43 -23.47 -22.29 -0.48
N GLY A 44 -24.64 -22.00 0.08
CA GLY A 44 -24.79 -21.18 1.28
C GLY A 44 -26.04 -21.56 2.06
N ARG A 45 -26.29 -20.86 3.16
CA ARG A 45 -27.43 -21.09 4.04
C ARG A 45 -28.03 -19.78 4.52
N PHE A 46 -29.30 -19.85 4.92
CA PHE A 46 -29.95 -18.75 5.62
C PHE A 46 -29.72 -18.88 7.11
N ILE A 47 -29.40 -17.76 7.75
CA ILE A 47 -29.39 -17.63 9.20
C ILE A 47 -30.47 -16.61 9.60
N SER A 48 -31.26 -16.97 10.61
CA SER A 48 -32.30 -16.09 11.13
C SER A 48 -31.70 -15.12 12.14
N THR A 49 -32.02 -13.84 11.98
CA THR A 49 -31.64 -12.77 12.89
C THR A 49 -32.90 -12.10 13.46
N PRO A 50 -32.78 -11.25 14.50
CA PRO A 50 -33.91 -10.46 14.99
C PRO A 50 -34.57 -9.55 13.94
N PHE A 51 -33.93 -9.32 12.79
CA PHE A 51 -34.41 -8.43 11.72
C PHE A 51 -34.77 -9.17 10.42
N GLY A 52 -34.84 -10.51 10.45
CA GLY A 52 -35.12 -11.35 9.28
C GLY A 52 -33.96 -12.29 8.94
N ASP A 53 -34.08 -12.98 7.82
CA ASP A 53 -33.06 -13.93 7.37
C ASP A 53 -31.95 -13.23 6.58
N SER A 54 -30.71 -13.70 6.77
CA SER A 54 -29.54 -13.29 5.99
C SER A 54 -28.92 -14.49 5.28
N PHE A 55 -28.56 -14.35 4.00
CA PHE A 55 -27.84 -15.38 3.26
C PHE A 55 -26.34 -15.33 3.59
N VAL A 56 -25.77 -16.48 3.93
CA VAL A 56 -24.35 -16.63 4.26
C VAL A 56 -23.75 -17.78 3.47
N ARG A 57 -22.59 -17.53 2.87
CA ARG A 57 -21.71 -18.54 2.30
C ARG A 57 -20.47 -18.69 3.18
N GLU A 58 -20.04 -19.92 3.40
CA GLU A 58 -18.83 -20.24 4.17
C GLU A 58 -17.89 -21.06 3.29
N ASN A 59 -16.61 -20.68 3.25
CA ASN A 59 -15.55 -21.47 2.62
C ASN A 59 -14.47 -21.76 3.68
N TYR A 60 -13.93 -22.98 3.65
CA TYR A 60 -12.93 -23.46 4.61
C TYR A 60 -11.68 -23.88 3.86
N PHE A 61 -10.53 -23.38 4.31
CA PHE A 61 -9.25 -23.60 3.66
C PHE A 61 -8.30 -24.34 4.62
N PRO A 62 -7.73 -25.49 4.19
CA PRO A 62 -6.80 -26.26 5.01
C PRO A 62 -5.45 -25.54 5.15
N GLN A 63 -4.61 -26.02 6.07
CA GLN A 63 -3.31 -25.42 6.38
C GLN A 63 -2.34 -25.32 5.19
N ASP A 64 -2.44 -26.25 4.24
CA ASP A 64 -1.60 -26.31 3.06
C ASP A 64 -2.12 -25.48 1.88
N TYR A 65 -3.31 -24.86 2.02
CA TYR A 65 -3.88 -24.00 0.99
C TYR A 65 -2.98 -22.80 0.70
N LYS A 66 -2.79 -22.52 -0.59
CA LYS A 66 -1.98 -21.42 -1.10
C LYS A 66 -2.82 -20.38 -1.81
N CYS A 67 -2.53 -19.12 -1.52
CA CYS A 67 -2.96 -17.98 -2.31
C CYS A 67 -1.74 -17.45 -3.08
N GLY A 68 -1.71 -17.73 -4.39
CA GLY A 68 -0.49 -17.57 -5.18
C GLY A 68 0.59 -18.53 -4.68
N GLU A 69 1.75 -18.00 -4.33
CA GLU A 69 2.87 -18.81 -3.82
C GLU A 69 2.87 -18.99 -2.29
N ILE A 70 2.01 -18.25 -1.57
CA ILE A 70 2.03 -18.16 -0.11
C ILE A 70 0.95 -19.05 0.51
N LYS A 71 1.34 -19.87 1.49
CA LYS A 71 0.36 -20.62 2.31
C LYS A 71 -0.27 -19.67 3.32
N LEU A 72 -1.59 -19.74 3.50
CA LEU A 72 -2.29 -18.82 4.41
C LEU A 72 -1.76 -18.89 5.85
N PHE A 73 -1.45 -20.09 6.33
CA PHE A 73 -0.94 -20.32 7.69
C PHE A 73 0.49 -19.83 7.94
N GLN A 74 1.22 -19.41 6.90
CA GLN A 74 2.52 -18.77 7.08
C GLN A 74 2.44 -17.43 7.84
N ILE A 75 1.25 -16.83 7.93
CA ILE A 75 1.04 -15.62 8.70
C ILE A 75 1.42 -15.79 10.19
N PHE A 76 1.29 -17.00 10.74
CA PHE A 76 1.69 -17.29 12.12
C PHE A 76 3.21 -17.29 12.34
N GLN A 77 4.00 -17.28 11.26
CA GLN A 77 5.46 -17.11 11.32
C GLN A 77 5.86 -15.64 11.34
N SER A 78 4.94 -14.72 11.03
CA SER A 78 5.20 -13.28 10.97
C SER A 78 5.33 -12.67 12.36
N SER A 79 6.32 -11.81 12.56
CA SER A 79 6.49 -11.10 13.83
C SER A 79 5.50 -9.96 13.99
N THR A 80 4.84 -9.87 15.16
CA THR A 80 3.98 -8.72 15.50
C THR A 80 4.76 -7.41 15.56
N GLN A 81 6.06 -7.47 15.86
CA GLN A 81 6.95 -6.31 15.81
C GLN A 81 7.17 -5.82 14.36
N THR A 82 7.22 -6.75 13.39
CA THR A 82 7.29 -6.43 11.97
C THR A 82 5.97 -5.84 11.49
N ILE A 83 4.82 -6.42 11.88
CA ILE A 83 3.49 -5.86 11.58
C ILE A 83 3.37 -4.41 12.09
N SER A 84 3.78 -4.16 13.34
CA SER A 84 3.79 -2.83 13.93
C SER A 84 4.67 -1.85 13.16
N SER A 85 5.87 -2.28 12.75
CA SER A 85 6.81 -1.49 11.93
C SER A 85 6.21 -1.14 10.57
N LEU A 86 5.69 -2.16 9.88
CA LEU A 86 5.01 -2.04 8.59
C LEU A 86 3.86 -1.05 8.68
N ALA A 87 3.02 -1.14 9.71
CA ALA A 87 1.87 -0.25 9.89
C ALA A 87 2.25 1.16 10.36
N ARG A 88 3.43 1.32 10.98
CA ARG A 88 3.82 2.50 11.76
C ARG A 88 2.85 2.81 12.91
N ASP A 89 2.41 1.75 13.57
CA ASP A 89 1.53 1.84 14.73
C ASP A 89 2.03 0.90 15.84
N ALA A 90 2.41 1.48 16.97
CA ALA A 90 2.91 0.74 18.13
C ALA A 90 1.83 -0.15 18.76
N LYS A 91 0.53 0.19 18.60
CA LYS A 91 -0.58 -0.60 19.12
C LYS A 91 -0.62 -2.01 18.50
N LEU A 92 -0.20 -2.15 17.23
CA LEU A 92 -0.21 -3.42 16.52
C LEU A 92 0.84 -4.44 16.99
N LYS A 93 1.70 -4.10 17.97
CA LYS A 93 2.59 -5.09 18.60
C LYS A 93 1.81 -6.15 19.39
N GLU A 94 0.61 -5.81 19.83
CA GLU A 94 -0.28 -6.65 20.64
C GLU A 94 -1.30 -7.42 19.78
N ILE A 95 -1.17 -7.38 18.45
CA ILE A 95 -2.09 -8.09 17.57
C ILE A 95 -1.98 -9.61 17.76
N ASP A 96 -3.11 -10.27 17.93
CA ASP A 96 -3.23 -11.72 17.90
C ASP A 96 -3.93 -12.13 16.61
N ILE A 97 -3.24 -12.91 15.77
CA ILE A 97 -3.78 -13.38 14.49
C ILE A 97 -5.05 -14.21 14.67
N ASN A 98 -5.17 -14.98 15.76
CA ASN A 98 -6.40 -15.73 16.08
C ASN A 98 -7.57 -14.83 16.49
N LYS A 99 -7.29 -13.56 16.82
CA LYS A 99 -8.28 -12.52 17.14
C LYS A 99 -8.33 -11.43 16.06
N THR A 100 -7.86 -11.75 14.86
CA THR A 100 -7.84 -10.85 13.70
C THR A 100 -8.80 -11.35 12.62
N ILE A 101 -9.56 -10.41 12.05
CA ILE A 101 -10.35 -10.66 10.84
C ILE A 101 -9.71 -9.99 9.61
N PHE A 102 -9.95 -10.56 8.44
CA PHE A 102 -9.60 -10.03 7.13
C PHE A 102 -10.89 -9.64 6.43
N LEU A 103 -11.04 -8.36 6.12
CA LEU A 103 -12.33 -7.79 5.73
C LEU A 103 -12.21 -7.14 4.36
N ASP A 104 -13.18 -7.46 3.51
CA ASP A 104 -13.40 -6.82 2.21
C ASP A 104 -14.91 -6.67 1.95
N THR A 105 -15.31 -5.59 1.28
CA THR A 105 -16.74 -5.31 1.03
C THR A 105 -17.02 -4.97 -0.43
N GLU A 106 -18.16 -5.47 -0.93
CA GLU A 106 -18.71 -5.04 -2.22
C GLU A 106 -19.89 -4.10 -2.03
N THR A 107 -19.86 -3.01 -2.79
CA THR A 107 -20.73 -1.87 -2.54
C THR A 107 -21.47 -1.42 -3.80
N THR A 108 -22.57 -0.72 -3.62
CA THR A 108 -23.37 -0.20 -4.74
C THR A 108 -22.73 1.03 -5.43
N GLY A 109 -21.54 1.47 -5.01
CA GLY A 109 -20.88 2.65 -5.57
C GLY A 109 -19.45 2.84 -5.06
N LEU A 110 -18.59 3.39 -5.92
CA LEU A 110 -17.14 3.47 -5.69
C LEU A 110 -16.67 4.69 -4.88
N ALA A 111 -17.55 5.67 -4.63
CA ALA A 111 -17.15 6.99 -4.12
C ALA A 111 -17.42 7.20 -2.63
N GLY A 112 -18.08 6.27 -1.94
CA GLY A 112 -18.52 6.45 -0.54
C GLY A 112 -19.56 7.56 -0.39
N GLY A 113 -20.61 7.32 0.38
CA GLY A 113 -21.67 8.31 0.59
C GLY A 113 -22.92 7.68 1.18
N THR A 114 -23.83 8.49 1.70
CA THR A 114 -25.03 8.03 2.43
C THR A 114 -25.97 7.14 1.61
N GLY A 115 -25.91 7.25 0.27
CA GLY A 115 -26.65 6.40 -0.67
C GLY A 115 -25.93 5.10 -1.07
N THR A 116 -24.70 4.88 -0.61
CA THR A 116 -23.95 3.65 -0.88
C THR A 116 -24.34 2.58 0.13
N TYR A 117 -24.67 1.39 -0.35
CA TYR A 117 -24.95 0.22 0.45
C TYR A 117 -23.84 -0.80 0.29
N ILE A 118 -23.59 -1.56 1.34
CA ILE A 118 -22.73 -2.74 1.27
C ILE A 118 -23.65 -3.93 1.04
N PHE A 119 -23.52 -4.58 -0.12
CA PHE A 119 -24.36 -5.72 -0.45
C PHE A 119 -23.67 -7.06 -0.24
N LEU A 120 -22.34 -7.08 -0.15
CA LEU A 120 -21.56 -8.26 0.23
C LEU A 120 -20.52 -7.85 1.26
N ILE A 121 -20.50 -8.53 2.41
CA ILE A 121 -19.46 -8.39 3.42
C ILE A 121 -18.75 -9.73 3.53
N GLY A 122 -17.48 -9.78 3.18
CA GLY A 122 -16.65 -10.95 3.37
C GLY A 122 -15.75 -10.78 4.60
N VAL A 123 -15.72 -11.80 5.46
CA VAL A 123 -14.93 -11.83 6.69
C VAL A 123 -14.14 -13.13 6.75
N GLY A 124 -12.83 -13.03 6.59
CA GLY A 124 -11.87 -14.12 6.78
C GLY A 124 -11.33 -14.17 8.21
N TYR A 125 -11.17 -15.35 8.79
CA TYR A 125 -10.58 -15.52 10.11
C TYR A 125 -10.05 -16.95 10.32
N PHE A 126 -9.12 -17.13 11.26
CA PHE A 126 -8.61 -18.44 11.63
C PHE A 126 -9.49 -19.09 12.71
N GLU A 127 -9.83 -20.36 12.51
CA GLU A 127 -10.58 -21.19 13.45
C GLU A 127 -9.90 -22.55 13.53
N GLU A 128 -9.22 -22.81 14.65
CA GLU A 128 -8.43 -24.02 14.87
C GLU A 128 -7.42 -24.26 13.73
N ASP A 129 -7.58 -25.37 13.00
CA ASP A 129 -6.69 -25.81 11.93
C ASP A 129 -7.16 -25.37 10.52
N GLN A 130 -8.10 -24.42 10.44
CA GLN A 130 -8.64 -23.93 9.17
C GLN A 130 -8.69 -22.40 9.11
N PHE A 131 -8.60 -21.87 7.89
CA PHE A 131 -8.98 -20.49 7.60
C PHE A 131 -10.40 -20.48 7.04
N CYS A 132 -11.31 -19.76 7.68
CA CYS A 132 -12.71 -19.65 7.27
C CYS A 132 -12.95 -18.29 6.62
N VAL A 133 -13.67 -18.25 5.49
CA VAL A 133 -14.22 -17.03 4.91
C VAL A 133 -15.73 -17.11 4.92
N ARG A 134 -16.37 -16.17 5.64
CA ARG A 134 -17.83 -15.99 5.65
C ARG A 134 -18.23 -14.78 4.82
N GLN A 135 -19.12 -14.98 3.87
CA GLN A 135 -19.63 -13.93 2.99
C GLN A 135 -21.13 -13.75 3.24
N TYR A 136 -21.51 -12.55 3.68
CA TYR A 136 -22.87 -12.16 4.01
C TYR A 136 -23.44 -11.32 2.87
N PHE A 137 -24.58 -11.75 2.30
CA PHE A 137 -25.14 -11.13 1.09
C PHE A 137 -26.52 -10.54 1.32
N MET A 138 -26.71 -9.31 0.85
CA MET A 138 -27.98 -8.59 0.88
C MET A 138 -28.70 -8.80 -0.44
N ARG A 139 -29.76 -9.60 -0.46
CA ARG A 139 -30.49 -9.91 -1.70
C ARG A 139 -31.41 -8.76 -2.13
N ASP A 140 -31.80 -7.93 -1.17
CA ASP A 140 -32.58 -6.72 -1.36
C ASP A 140 -32.33 -5.77 -0.17
N TYR A 141 -32.58 -4.47 -0.35
CA TYR A 141 -32.26 -3.42 0.62
C TYR A 141 -32.97 -3.59 1.97
N ASN A 142 -34.14 -4.24 2.01
CA ASN A 142 -34.84 -4.53 3.26
C ASN A 142 -34.10 -5.55 4.15
N GLU A 143 -33.12 -6.28 3.61
CA GLU A 143 -32.32 -7.26 4.34
C GLU A 143 -31.09 -6.66 5.03
N GLU A 144 -30.80 -5.37 4.84
CA GLU A 144 -29.60 -4.72 5.38
C GLU A 144 -29.45 -4.96 6.89
N ARG A 145 -30.52 -4.76 7.67
CA ARG A 145 -30.49 -4.93 9.13
C ARG A 145 -30.23 -6.39 9.52
N ALA A 146 -30.76 -7.34 8.76
CA ALA A 146 -30.52 -8.76 8.99
C ALA A 146 -29.05 -9.10 8.72
N LEU A 147 -28.50 -8.60 7.60
CA LEU A 147 -27.08 -8.75 7.26
C LEU A 147 -26.17 -8.16 8.33
N LEU A 148 -26.38 -6.89 8.73
CA LEU A 148 -25.54 -6.22 9.72
C LEU A 148 -25.63 -6.91 11.10
N SER A 149 -26.81 -7.38 11.50
CA SER A 149 -26.95 -8.17 12.74
C SER A 149 -26.13 -9.44 12.70
N ALA A 150 -26.21 -10.19 11.60
CA ALA A 150 -25.48 -11.43 11.41
C ALA A 150 -23.96 -11.23 11.39
N VAL A 151 -23.49 -10.14 10.80
CA VAL A 151 -22.06 -9.76 10.81
C VAL A 151 -21.61 -9.41 12.23
N ASN A 152 -22.40 -8.64 12.98
CA ASN A 152 -22.09 -8.24 14.36
C ASN A 152 -21.89 -9.43 15.32
N ASP A 153 -22.66 -10.50 15.16
CA ASP A 153 -22.52 -11.73 15.95
C ASP A 153 -21.15 -12.39 15.75
N LEU A 154 -20.57 -12.24 14.55
CA LEU A 154 -19.21 -12.68 14.26
C LEU A 154 -18.17 -11.70 14.78
N LEU A 155 -18.32 -10.40 14.48
CA LEU A 155 -17.33 -9.36 14.80
C LEU A 155 -16.99 -9.29 16.29
N GLY A 156 -17.96 -9.51 17.18
CA GLY A 156 -17.77 -9.43 18.63
C GLY A 156 -16.75 -10.43 19.22
N LYS A 157 -16.26 -11.38 18.41
CA LYS A 157 -15.24 -12.36 18.82
C LYS A 157 -13.79 -11.89 18.59
N PHE A 158 -13.61 -10.78 17.87
CA PHE A 158 -12.31 -10.33 17.35
C PHE A 158 -11.93 -8.95 17.89
N LYS A 159 -10.64 -8.63 17.79
CA LYS A 159 -10.05 -7.38 18.32
C LYS A 159 -9.27 -6.60 17.27
N ALA A 160 -8.97 -7.21 16.14
CA ALA A 160 -8.19 -6.61 15.08
C ALA A 160 -8.82 -6.88 13.72
N VAL A 161 -8.58 -5.96 12.79
CA VAL A 161 -9.07 -6.03 11.42
C VAL A 161 -7.94 -5.69 10.46
N VAL A 162 -7.84 -6.48 9.39
CA VAL A 162 -6.93 -6.28 8.27
C VAL A 162 -7.79 -5.99 7.03
N THR A 163 -7.45 -4.94 6.30
CA THR A 163 -8.15 -4.53 5.07
C THR A 163 -7.16 -4.08 4.02
N TYR A 164 -7.61 -3.92 2.77
CA TYR A 164 -6.87 -3.18 1.76
C TYR A 164 -7.60 -1.86 1.44
N ASN A 165 -7.02 -0.72 1.83
CA ASN A 165 -7.64 0.61 1.68
C ASN A 165 -8.91 0.85 2.53
N GLY A 166 -9.26 -0.05 3.45
CA GLY A 166 -10.48 0.03 4.25
C GLY A 166 -10.50 1.16 5.27
N LYS A 167 -9.37 1.82 5.55
CA LYS A 167 -9.34 3.00 6.44
C LYS A 167 -10.12 4.18 5.85
N THR A 168 -10.19 4.25 4.52
CA THR A 168 -10.88 5.33 3.81
C THR A 168 -12.18 4.90 3.15
N PHE A 169 -12.51 3.60 3.24
CA PHE A 169 -13.63 3.01 2.50
C PHE A 169 -14.47 2.07 3.37
N ASP A 170 -14.04 0.82 3.54
CA ASP A 170 -14.84 -0.25 4.15
C ASP A 170 -15.32 0.07 5.56
N LEU A 171 -14.41 0.41 6.48
CA LEU A 171 -14.76 0.63 7.89
C LEU A 171 -15.64 1.88 8.08
N PRO A 172 -15.30 3.06 7.52
CA PRO A 172 -16.18 4.23 7.61
C PRO A 172 -17.58 3.99 7.01
N LEU A 173 -17.67 3.22 5.91
CA LEU A 173 -18.94 2.88 5.30
C LEU A 173 -19.74 1.94 6.21
N MET A 174 -19.12 0.87 6.72
CA MET A 174 -19.75 -0.04 7.68
C MET A 174 -20.29 0.72 8.90
N GLU A 175 -19.46 1.55 9.54
CA GLU A 175 -19.87 2.39 10.67
C GLU A 175 -21.10 3.23 10.34
N SER A 176 -21.10 3.88 9.17
CA SER A 176 -22.25 4.68 8.71
C SER A 176 -23.50 3.83 8.51
N ARG A 177 -23.38 2.62 7.93
CA ARG A 177 -24.52 1.70 7.73
C ARG A 177 -25.09 1.19 9.06
N TYR A 178 -24.23 0.88 10.03
CA TYR A 178 -24.66 0.51 11.39
C TYR A 178 -25.43 1.66 12.05
N ILE A 179 -24.89 2.88 12.01
CA ILE A 179 -25.56 4.08 12.57
C ILE A 179 -26.92 4.30 11.92
N MET A 180 -27.00 4.25 10.58
CA MET A 180 -28.25 4.43 9.84
C MET A 180 -29.28 3.34 10.14
N SER A 181 -28.83 2.14 10.48
CA SER A 181 -29.67 1.01 10.87
C SER A 181 -30.08 1.03 12.35
N GLY A 182 -29.63 2.02 13.13
CA GLY A 182 -29.88 2.12 14.56
C GLY A 182 -29.14 1.04 15.37
N MET A 183 -27.98 0.60 14.89
CA MET A 183 -27.18 -0.47 15.48
C MET A 183 -25.77 0.04 15.80
N LYS A 184 -25.12 -0.56 16.80
CA LYS A 184 -23.71 -0.32 17.10
C LYS A 184 -22.88 -1.44 16.49
N ILE A 185 -21.75 -1.13 15.85
CA ILE A 185 -20.81 -2.15 15.38
C ILE A 185 -20.13 -2.84 16.58
N ASN A 186 -20.11 -4.17 16.59
CA ASN A 186 -19.49 -4.99 17.64
C ASN A 186 -17.99 -5.19 17.40
N LEU A 187 -17.31 -4.11 17.00
CA LEU A 187 -15.87 -4.08 16.77
C LEU A 187 -15.37 -2.75 17.35
N GLU A 188 -15.26 -2.69 18.68
CA GLU A 188 -14.95 -1.46 19.40
C GLU A 188 -13.44 -1.17 19.37
N ASP A 189 -13.05 0.00 18.82
CA ASP A 189 -11.66 0.47 18.67
C ASP A 189 -10.67 -0.64 18.24
N PRO A 190 -10.93 -1.33 17.12
CA PRO A 190 -10.10 -2.46 16.72
C PRO A 190 -8.70 -1.99 16.35
N TYR A 191 -7.71 -2.85 16.60
CA TYR A 191 -6.41 -2.67 15.96
C TYR A 191 -6.60 -2.83 14.44
N HIS A 192 -6.35 -1.76 13.69
CA HIS A 192 -6.57 -1.76 12.25
C HIS A 192 -5.25 -1.76 11.47
N PHE A 193 -5.02 -2.83 10.71
CA PHE A 193 -3.90 -2.91 9.79
C PHE A 193 -4.36 -2.79 8.33
N ASP A 194 -4.27 -1.58 7.78
CA ASP A 194 -4.57 -1.33 6.37
C ASP A 194 -3.33 -1.52 5.49
N LEU A 195 -3.40 -2.53 4.61
CA LEU A 195 -2.29 -3.02 3.79
C LEU A 195 -1.91 -2.12 2.61
N LEU A 196 -2.75 -1.15 2.22
CA LEU A 196 -2.42 -0.25 1.11
C LEU A 196 -1.20 0.62 1.43
N TYR A 197 -1.10 1.10 2.68
CA TYR A 197 -0.04 1.99 3.10
C TYR A 197 1.35 1.31 3.13
N PRO A 198 1.53 0.11 3.74
CA PRO A 198 2.78 -0.61 3.63
C PRO A 198 3.07 -1.05 2.19
N ALA A 199 2.06 -1.46 1.40
CA ALA A 199 2.27 -1.81 0.00
C ALA A 199 2.88 -0.63 -0.79
N ARG A 200 2.38 0.60 -0.58
CA ARG A 200 2.95 1.80 -1.18
C ARG A 200 4.36 2.12 -0.70
N ARG A 201 4.69 1.84 0.57
CA ARG A 201 6.05 2.05 1.10
C ARG A 201 7.04 1.09 0.48
N LEU A 202 6.64 -0.17 0.30
CA LEU A 202 7.49 -1.23 -0.21
C LEU A 202 7.63 -1.18 -1.74
N TRP A 203 6.54 -0.97 -2.48
CA TRP A 203 6.52 -1.29 -3.91
C TRP A 203 6.09 -0.16 -4.85
N LYS A 204 5.71 1.02 -4.36
CA LYS A 204 5.26 2.14 -5.24
C LYS A 204 6.31 2.56 -6.29
N ARG A 205 7.59 2.32 -6.03
CA ARG A 205 8.67 2.66 -6.98
C ARG A 205 8.74 1.70 -8.17
N ARG A 206 8.24 0.48 -8.03
CA ARG A 206 8.30 -0.57 -9.04
C ARG A 206 6.96 -0.84 -9.72
N LEU A 207 5.86 -0.78 -8.97
CA LEU A 207 4.53 -1.13 -9.48
C LEU A 207 3.88 0.05 -10.21
N GLU A 208 3.16 -0.24 -11.29
CA GLU A 208 2.33 0.75 -12.02
C GLU A 208 1.30 1.42 -11.11
N SER A 209 0.77 0.65 -10.15
CA SER A 209 -0.16 1.07 -9.14
C SER A 209 -0.02 0.15 -7.92
N CYS A 210 -0.50 0.61 -6.77
CA CYS A 210 -0.67 -0.25 -5.60
C CYS A 210 -2.15 -0.59 -5.42
N SER A 211 -2.88 -0.96 -6.49
CA SER A 211 -4.16 -1.65 -6.32
C SER A 211 -3.92 -3.09 -5.87
N LEU A 212 -4.91 -3.70 -5.20
CA LEU A 212 -4.80 -5.09 -4.76
C LEU A 212 -4.55 -6.02 -5.95
N SER A 213 -5.24 -5.82 -7.07
CA SER A 213 -5.04 -6.56 -8.32
C SER A 213 -3.61 -6.55 -8.84
N THR A 214 -2.94 -5.39 -8.79
CA THR A 214 -1.53 -5.26 -9.22
C THR A 214 -0.60 -5.95 -8.23
N VAL A 215 -0.85 -5.78 -6.93
CA VAL A 215 -0.04 -6.41 -5.88
C VAL A 215 -0.17 -7.93 -5.94
N GLU A 216 -1.35 -8.46 -6.15
CA GLU A 216 -1.58 -9.88 -6.33
C GLU A 216 -0.81 -10.47 -7.49
N ARG A 217 -0.92 -9.85 -8.67
CA ARG A 217 -0.26 -10.31 -9.90
C ARG A 217 1.26 -10.24 -9.75
N ASP A 218 1.78 -9.10 -9.31
CA ASP A 218 3.21 -8.81 -9.41
C ASP A 218 4.00 -9.23 -8.16
N ILE A 219 3.34 -9.31 -6.99
CA ILE A 219 3.95 -9.65 -5.69
C ILE A 219 3.55 -11.07 -5.23
N LEU A 220 2.25 -11.38 -5.19
CA LEU A 220 1.78 -12.69 -4.70
C LEU A 220 1.79 -13.78 -5.78
N LYS A 221 1.97 -13.39 -7.05
CA LYS A 221 1.88 -14.26 -8.24
C LYS A 221 0.53 -14.97 -8.34
N VAL A 222 -0.54 -14.32 -7.89
CA VAL A 222 -1.91 -14.81 -8.03
C VAL A 222 -2.36 -14.63 -9.47
N SER A 223 -2.88 -15.70 -10.06
CA SER A 223 -3.48 -15.67 -11.40
C SER A 223 -5.00 -15.69 -11.26
N ARG A 224 -5.65 -14.56 -11.56
CA ARG A 224 -7.11 -14.48 -11.60
C ARG A 224 -7.62 -14.98 -12.96
N THR A 225 -8.37 -16.09 -12.97
CA THR A 225 -9.07 -16.58 -14.18
C THR A 225 -10.54 -16.20 -14.09
N ASP A 226 -11.09 -15.62 -15.16
CA ASP A 226 -12.51 -15.22 -15.26
C ASP A 226 -13.02 -14.24 -14.18
N ASP A 227 -12.13 -13.41 -13.63
CA ASP A 227 -12.49 -12.43 -12.60
C ASP A 227 -13.27 -11.23 -13.18
N VAL A 228 -14.19 -10.70 -12.37
CA VAL A 228 -14.96 -9.52 -12.71
C VAL A 228 -14.14 -8.27 -12.40
N PRO A 229 -13.99 -7.33 -13.35
CA PRO A 229 -13.43 -6.03 -13.04
C PRO A 229 -14.23 -5.33 -11.94
N GLY A 230 -13.58 -4.94 -10.83
CA GLY A 230 -14.26 -4.39 -9.65
C GLY A 230 -15.22 -3.22 -9.93
N TYR A 231 -14.92 -2.38 -10.93
CA TYR A 231 -15.80 -1.28 -11.32
C TYR A 231 -17.15 -1.71 -11.95
N LEU A 232 -17.27 -2.97 -12.40
CA LEU A 232 -18.51 -3.55 -12.93
C LEU A 232 -19.37 -4.21 -11.84
N ILE A 233 -18.79 -4.53 -10.69
CA ILE A 233 -19.48 -5.24 -9.60
C ILE A 233 -20.80 -4.55 -9.18
N PRO A 234 -20.86 -3.20 -9.00
CA PRO A 234 -22.12 -2.53 -8.68
C PRO A 234 -23.22 -2.75 -9.74
N GLU A 235 -22.86 -2.73 -11.03
CA GLU A 235 -23.82 -2.93 -12.13
C GLU A 235 -24.39 -4.34 -12.13
N ILE A 236 -23.56 -5.35 -11.82
CA ILE A 236 -23.98 -6.74 -11.69
C ILE A 236 -25.02 -6.87 -10.58
N TYR A 237 -24.79 -6.25 -9.42
CA TYR A 237 -25.76 -6.25 -8.32
C TYR A 237 -27.07 -5.54 -8.69
N PHE A 238 -27.00 -4.37 -9.35
CA PHE A 238 -28.22 -3.69 -9.83
C PHE A 238 -29.00 -4.50 -10.87
N ARG A 239 -28.31 -5.28 -11.70
CA ARG A 239 -28.94 -6.20 -12.64
C ARG A 239 -29.65 -7.32 -11.88
N TYR A 240 -28.98 -7.92 -10.89
CA TYR A 240 -29.57 -8.93 -10.01
C TYR A 240 -30.84 -8.43 -9.31
N LEU A 241 -30.84 -7.20 -8.76
CA LEU A 241 -32.04 -6.63 -8.13
C LEU A 241 -33.24 -6.49 -9.10
N LYS A 242 -32.98 -6.25 -10.39
CA LYS A 242 -34.02 -6.10 -11.42
C LYS A 242 -34.52 -7.43 -11.95
N THR A 243 -33.61 -8.38 -12.19
CA THR A 243 -33.92 -9.64 -12.88
C THR A 243 -34.22 -10.79 -11.91
N ARG A 244 -33.70 -10.70 -10.67
CA ARG A 244 -33.64 -11.78 -9.69
C ARG A 244 -32.93 -13.04 -10.23
N ASP A 245 -31.98 -12.83 -11.13
CA ASP A 245 -31.15 -13.90 -11.69
C ASP A 245 -29.76 -13.87 -11.03
N ALA A 246 -29.53 -14.81 -10.11
CA ALA A 246 -28.30 -14.88 -9.32
C ALA A 246 -27.08 -15.42 -10.09
N ARG A 247 -27.23 -15.90 -11.34
CA ARG A 247 -26.13 -16.54 -12.07
C ARG A 247 -24.91 -15.63 -12.22
N THR A 248 -25.13 -14.32 -12.39
CA THR A 248 -24.05 -13.33 -12.52
C THR A 248 -23.44 -12.92 -11.18
N MET A 249 -24.02 -13.31 -10.03
CA MET A 249 -23.48 -12.99 -8.72
C MET A 249 -22.31 -13.89 -8.33
N LYS A 250 -22.23 -15.12 -8.86
CA LYS A 250 -21.16 -16.06 -8.50
C LYS A 250 -19.76 -15.45 -8.65
N PRO A 251 -19.39 -14.82 -9.78
CA PRO A 251 -18.08 -14.18 -9.93
C PRO A 251 -17.81 -13.05 -8.92
N VAL A 252 -18.85 -12.34 -8.45
CA VAL A 252 -18.70 -11.30 -7.42
C VAL A 252 -18.31 -11.90 -6.07
N PHE A 253 -18.88 -13.06 -5.72
CA PHE A 253 -18.47 -13.78 -4.52
C PHE A 253 -17.06 -14.34 -4.65
N GLU A 254 -16.67 -14.85 -5.82
CA GLU A 254 -15.30 -15.34 -6.02
C GLU A 254 -14.27 -14.19 -5.97
N HIS A 255 -14.60 -13.00 -6.48
CA HIS A 255 -13.79 -11.79 -6.36
C HIS A 255 -13.52 -11.44 -4.89
N ASN A 256 -14.58 -11.20 -4.12
CA ASN A 256 -14.48 -10.87 -2.70
C ASN A 256 -13.78 -11.98 -1.89
N LEU A 257 -13.99 -13.25 -2.22
CA LEU A 257 -13.28 -14.37 -1.60
C LEU A 257 -11.77 -14.29 -1.88
N GLN A 258 -11.39 -14.08 -3.15
CA GLN A 258 -9.99 -13.96 -3.54
C GLN A 258 -9.31 -12.77 -2.88
N ASP A 259 -9.97 -11.61 -2.82
CA ASP A 259 -9.45 -10.41 -2.16
C ASP A 259 -9.08 -10.69 -0.70
N ILE A 260 -9.96 -11.37 0.04
CA ILE A 260 -9.74 -11.77 1.44
C ILE A 260 -8.56 -12.73 1.59
N LEU A 261 -8.46 -13.74 0.73
CA LEU A 261 -7.33 -14.67 0.74
C LEU A 261 -6.00 -13.94 0.46
N SER A 262 -6.03 -12.98 -0.46
CA SER A 262 -4.89 -12.14 -0.78
C SER A 262 -4.46 -11.26 0.38
N LEU A 263 -5.39 -10.76 1.22
CA LEU A 263 -5.01 -10.00 2.42
C LEU A 263 -4.12 -10.82 3.36
N VAL A 264 -4.49 -12.07 3.64
CA VAL A 264 -3.73 -12.98 4.52
C VAL A 264 -2.34 -13.27 3.95
N ALA A 265 -2.29 -13.64 2.68
CA ALA A 265 -1.03 -13.92 1.99
C ALA A 265 -0.12 -12.69 1.93
N LEU A 266 -0.71 -11.51 1.72
CA LEU A 266 0.02 -10.25 1.63
C LEU A 266 0.67 -9.85 2.96
N VAL A 267 0.00 -10.05 4.10
CA VAL A 267 0.61 -9.83 5.42
C VAL A 267 1.88 -10.65 5.55
N SER A 268 1.80 -11.96 5.25
CA SER A 268 2.94 -12.88 5.33
C SER A 268 4.08 -12.43 4.42
N LYS A 269 3.78 -12.12 3.15
CA LYS A 269 4.77 -11.69 2.17
C LYS A 269 5.47 -10.38 2.57
N MET A 270 4.74 -9.42 3.13
CA MET A 270 5.32 -8.17 3.64
C MET A 270 6.25 -8.43 4.83
N CYS A 271 5.84 -9.31 5.75
CA CYS A 271 6.63 -9.60 6.94
C CYS A 271 7.93 -10.31 6.57
N PHE A 272 7.87 -11.36 5.75
CA PHE A 272 9.08 -12.06 5.27
C PHE A 272 10.03 -11.14 4.51
N LEU A 273 9.50 -10.23 3.67
CA LEU A 273 10.33 -9.24 2.97
C LEU A 273 11.05 -8.29 3.93
N VAL A 274 10.43 -7.87 5.03
CA VAL A 274 11.05 -6.95 5.99
C VAL A 274 12.00 -7.68 6.97
N GLU A 275 11.67 -8.90 7.33
CA GLU A 275 12.43 -9.73 8.27
C GLU A 275 13.72 -10.26 7.66
N ASP A 276 13.67 -10.70 6.41
CA ASP A 276 14.85 -11.13 5.66
C ASP A 276 14.79 -10.63 4.20
N PRO A 277 15.13 -9.34 3.96
CA PRO A 277 15.05 -8.74 2.64
C PRO A 277 16.02 -9.36 1.64
N LEU A 278 17.14 -9.92 2.12
CA LEU A 278 18.19 -10.45 1.25
C LEU A 278 17.78 -11.76 0.60
N GLU A 279 17.00 -12.56 1.32
CA GLU A 279 16.43 -13.81 0.80
C GLU A 279 15.11 -13.59 0.05
N ASN A 280 14.28 -12.63 0.51
CA ASN A 280 12.89 -12.52 0.04
C ASN A 280 12.63 -11.43 -1.01
N ALA A 281 13.62 -10.57 -1.29
CA ALA A 281 13.50 -9.55 -2.34
C ALA A 281 13.99 -10.05 -3.69
N GLU A 282 13.17 -9.87 -4.72
CA GLU A 282 13.54 -10.13 -6.11
C GLU A 282 14.27 -8.92 -6.75
N TYR A 283 13.99 -7.71 -6.25
CA TYR A 283 14.47 -6.45 -6.83
C TYR A 283 15.20 -5.61 -5.78
N GLY A 284 16.31 -4.97 -6.18
CA GLY A 284 17.06 -4.06 -5.31
C GLY A 284 16.21 -2.92 -4.74
N MET A 285 15.18 -2.50 -5.46
CA MET A 285 14.24 -1.47 -4.98
C MET A 285 13.32 -1.90 -3.85
N ASP A 286 13.08 -3.21 -3.71
CA ASP A 286 12.35 -3.76 -2.58
C ASP A 286 13.27 -3.69 -1.33
N ILE A 287 14.55 -4.08 -1.46
CA ILE A 287 15.58 -3.95 -0.41
C ILE A 287 15.76 -2.48 0.01
N PHE A 288 15.88 -1.57 -0.95
CA PHE A 288 15.98 -0.13 -0.70
C PHE A 288 14.78 0.38 0.10
N SER A 289 13.56 -0.04 -0.27
CA SER A 289 12.34 0.35 0.43
C SER A 289 12.29 -0.19 1.87
N VAL A 290 12.82 -1.40 2.12
CA VAL A 290 13.02 -1.90 3.49
C VAL A 290 14.04 -1.03 4.24
N GLY A 291 15.16 -0.66 3.61
CA GLY A 291 16.13 0.29 4.17
C GLY A 291 15.48 1.58 4.68
N LYS A 292 14.51 2.13 3.93
CA LYS A 292 13.73 3.32 4.34
C LYS A 292 12.84 3.09 5.55
N ILE A 293 12.34 1.87 5.75
CA ILE A 293 11.56 1.52 6.95
C ILE A 293 12.48 1.58 8.17
N PHE A 294 13.65 0.94 8.12
CA PHE A 294 14.62 0.94 9.21
C PHE A 294 15.22 2.33 9.48
N ASP A 295 15.48 3.12 8.44
CA ASP A 295 15.95 4.52 8.58
C ASP A 295 14.92 5.40 9.31
N ALA A 296 13.62 5.23 8.99
CA ALA A 296 12.54 5.93 9.70
C ALA A 296 12.44 5.53 11.19
N GLU A 297 12.84 4.30 11.53
CA GLU A 297 12.95 3.81 12.90
C GLU A 297 14.29 4.14 13.57
N LYS A 298 15.18 4.88 12.88
CA LYS A 298 16.53 5.23 13.35
C LYS A 298 17.45 4.02 13.57
N LYS A 299 17.13 2.88 12.96
CA LYS A 299 17.95 1.67 12.94
C LYS A 299 18.97 1.77 11.81
N TYR A 300 19.96 2.64 12.00
CA TYR A 300 20.86 3.04 10.92
C TYR A 300 21.81 1.93 10.45
N ASP A 301 22.20 1.01 11.35
CA ASP A 301 23.04 -0.13 10.96
C ASP A 301 22.33 -0.98 9.88
N GLN A 302 21.09 -1.37 10.13
CA GLN A 302 20.29 -2.10 9.13
C GLN A 302 20.00 -1.25 7.89
N SER A 303 19.65 0.05 8.04
CA SER A 303 19.32 0.86 6.87
C SER A 303 20.51 1.02 5.93
N THR A 304 21.72 1.25 6.46
CA THR A 304 22.94 1.34 5.65
C THR A 304 23.32 0.02 4.99
N LEU A 305 23.16 -1.11 5.68
CA LEU A 305 23.32 -2.44 5.08
C LEU A 305 22.39 -2.60 3.86
N TYR A 306 21.10 -2.30 4.01
CA TYR A 306 20.13 -2.48 2.94
C TYR A 306 20.30 -1.47 1.78
N TYR A 307 20.69 -0.22 2.07
CA TYR A 307 21.03 0.72 1.00
C TYR A 307 22.26 0.28 0.21
N ALA A 308 23.31 -0.19 0.89
CA ALA A 308 24.51 -0.70 0.24
C ALA A 308 24.22 -1.98 -0.57
N GLU A 309 23.35 -2.86 -0.07
CA GLU A 309 22.94 -4.04 -0.82
C GLU A 309 22.11 -3.68 -2.05
N ALA A 310 21.14 -2.78 -1.93
CA ALA A 310 20.32 -2.34 -3.05
C ALA A 310 21.18 -1.81 -4.22
N LEU A 311 22.28 -1.10 -3.93
CA LEU A 311 23.24 -0.58 -4.92
C LEU A 311 23.98 -1.67 -5.72
N LYS A 312 23.98 -2.92 -5.26
CA LYS A 312 24.55 -4.06 -6.00
C LYS A 312 23.62 -4.61 -7.08
N HIS A 313 22.35 -4.20 -7.06
CA HIS A 313 21.37 -4.61 -8.07
C HIS A 313 21.33 -3.62 -9.25
N ASN A 314 20.65 -4.04 -10.33
CA ASN A 314 20.42 -3.18 -11.48
C ASN A 314 19.37 -2.11 -11.16
N LEU A 315 19.85 -0.91 -10.81
CA LEU A 315 19.05 0.27 -10.52
C LEU A 315 19.23 1.32 -11.63
N SER A 316 18.21 2.15 -11.86
CA SER A 316 18.37 3.35 -12.69
C SER A 316 19.28 4.37 -12.00
N GLU A 317 19.88 5.30 -12.76
CA GLU A 317 20.76 6.33 -12.19
C GLU A 317 20.04 7.20 -11.14
N GLU A 318 18.74 7.48 -11.32
CA GLU A 318 17.95 8.22 -10.33
C GLU A 318 17.84 7.44 -9.00
N GLU A 319 17.61 6.13 -9.08
CA GLU A 319 17.51 5.24 -7.93
C GLU A 319 18.85 5.07 -7.21
N VAL A 320 19.95 4.93 -7.97
CA VAL A 320 21.31 4.91 -7.42
C VAL A 320 21.60 6.18 -6.63
N LEU A 321 21.31 7.35 -7.20
CA LEU A 321 21.52 8.64 -6.54
C LEU A 321 20.65 8.79 -5.28
N GLU A 322 19.41 8.26 -5.27
CA GLU A 322 18.56 8.25 -4.07
C GLU A 322 19.15 7.34 -2.98
N ALA A 323 19.63 6.14 -3.34
CA ALA A 323 20.25 5.18 -2.43
C ALA A 323 21.54 5.72 -1.81
N LEU A 324 22.44 6.28 -2.62
CA LEU A 324 23.66 6.94 -2.15
C LEU A 324 23.35 8.13 -1.22
N LYS A 325 22.32 8.90 -1.54
CA LYS A 325 21.89 10.03 -0.70
C LYS A 325 21.45 9.55 0.68
N LEU A 326 20.50 8.61 0.75
CA LEU A 326 19.99 8.14 2.03
C LEU A 326 21.05 7.35 2.81
N GLY A 327 21.84 6.51 2.13
CA GLY A 327 22.97 5.79 2.70
C GLY A 327 24.00 6.72 3.33
N SER A 328 24.46 7.74 2.61
CA SER A 328 25.47 8.67 3.12
C SER A 328 25.00 9.44 4.36
N PHE A 329 23.73 9.84 4.42
CA PHE A 329 23.18 10.48 5.63
C PHE A 329 23.00 9.49 6.78
N ALA A 330 22.67 8.23 6.52
CA ALA A 330 22.56 7.20 7.54
C ALA A 330 23.95 6.82 8.11
N TYR A 331 24.98 6.69 7.27
CA TYR A 331 26.38 6.51 7.70
C TYR A 331 26.88 7.69 8.53
N LYS A 332 26.61 8.91 8.06
CA LYS A 332 26.93 10.14 8.80
C LYS A 332 26.32 10.14 10.21
N ARG A 333 25.07 9.69 10.38
CA ARG A 333 24.41 9.61 11.70
C ARG A 333 25.03 8.57 12.63
N GLN A 334 25.69 7.55 12.08
CA GLN A 334 26.46 6.56 12.83
C GLN A 334 27.88 7.04 13.17
N GLY A 335 28.34 8.14 12.58
CA GLY A 335 29.73 8.57 12.67
C GLY A 335 30.68 7.79 11.76
N LYS A 336 30.16 7.00 10.82
CA LYS A 336 30.88 6.29 9.77
C LYS A 336 31.16 7.25 8.61
N TRP A 337 32.15 8.12 8.80
CA TRP A 337 32.37 9.27 7.91
C TRP A 337 33.07 8.90 6.61
N GLU A 338 33.90 7.85 6.61
CA GLU A 338 34.64 7.40 5.42
C GLU A 338 33.65 6.82 4.40
N GLU A 339 32.71 5.98 4.84
CA GLU A 339 31.66 5.41 3.99
C GLU A 339 30.70 6.49 3.47
N ALA A 340 30.41 7.51 4.29
CA ALA A 340 29.62 8.66 3.85
C ALA A 340 30.37 9.51 2.80
N GLU A 341 31.68 9.69 2.96
CA GLU A 341 32.56 10.40 2.01
C GLU A 341 32.57 9.71 0.65
N GLU A 342 32.74 8.39 0.63
CA GLU A 342 32.71 7.58 -0.60
C GLU A 342 31.39 7.78 -1.37
N MET A 343 30.26 7.65 -0.69
CA MET A 343 28.96 7.87 -1.32
C MET A 343 28.77 9.29 -1.84
N TRP A 344 29.24 10.32 -1.13
CA TRP A 344 29.15 11.71 -1.61
C TRP A 344 30.02 11.96 -2.84
N LYS A 345 31.21 11.37 -2.92
CA LYS A 345 32.06 11.44 -4.13
C LYS A 345 31.39 10.76 -5.30
N GLU A 346 30.85 9.56 -5.08
CA GLU A 346 30.14 8.82 -6.12
C GLU A 346 28.92 9.60 -6.65
N ILE A 347 28.18 10.28 -5.78
CA ILE A 347 27.08 11.18 -6.21
C ILE A 347 27.61 12.28 -7.14
N ILE A 348 28.75 12.92 -6.81
CA ILE A 348 29.35 13.98 -7.64
C ILE A 348 29.74 13.43 -9.01
N GLU A 349 30.35 12.24 -9.05
CA GLU A 349 30.82 11.60 -10.28
C GLU A 349 29.67 11.17 -11.20
N ARG A 350 28.56 10.67 -10.63
CA ARG A 350 27.40 10.18 -11.39
C ARG A 350 26.43 11.27 -11.80
N SER A 351 26.39 12.40 -11.10
CA SER A 351 25.37 13.43 -11.35
C SER A 351 25.59 14.15 -12.68
N TYR A 352 24.58 14.16 -13.55
CA TYR A 352 24.60 14.93 -14.80
C TYR A 352 24.65 16.46 -14.59
N GLY A 353 24.31 16.95 -13.40
CA GLY A 353 24.27 18.37 -13.08
C GLY A 353 24.74 18.64 -11.65
N PHE A 354 24.90 19.93 -11.33
CA PHE A 354 25.39 20.34 -10.01
C PHE A 354 24.39 19.97 -8.90
N VAL A 355 24.84 19.11 -7.98
CA VAL A 355 24.12 18.77 -6.75
C VAL A 355 24.87 19.39 -5.58
N TYR A 356 24.24 20.33 -4.87
CA TYR A 356 24.90 21.11 -3.83
C TYR A 356 25.35 20.31 -2.60
N TYR A 357 24.52 19.39 -2.10
CA TYR A 357 24.70 18.83 -0.76
C TYR A 357 25.97 17.96 -0.59
N PRO A 358 26.43 17.13 -1.56
CA PRO A 358 27.64 16.33 -1.41
C PRO A 358 28.87 17.20 -1.18
N TYR A 359 29.06 18.28 -1.97
CA TYR A 359 30.16 19.23 -1.77
C TYR A 359 30.11 19.89 -0.38
N ALA A 360 28.91 20.31 0.05
CA ALA A 360 28.73 20.95 1.35
C ALA A 360 29.01 19.99 2.52
N GLU A 361 28.69 18.70 2.39
CA GLU A 361 28.97 17.68 3.40
C GLU A 361 30.44 17.24 3.39
N LEU A 362 31.06 17.03 2.22
CA LEU A 362 32.49 16.78 2.09
C LEU A 362 33.34 17.91 2.69
N ALA A 363 32.98 19.17 2.40
CA ALA A 363 33.65 20.32 3.01
C ALA A 363 33.54 20.34 4.54
N LYS A 364 32.37 19.96 5.10
CA LYS A 364 32.20 19.82 6.56
C LYS A 364 33.07 18.69 7.11
N TYR A 365 33.09 17.55 6.43
CA TYR A 365 33.86 16.39 6.85
C TYR A 365 35.36 16.72 6.90
N TYR A 366 35.92 17.22 5.80
CA TYR A 366 37.32 17.62 5.74
C TYR A 366 37.67 18.73 6.73
N GLU A 367 36.80 19.72 6.93
CA GLU A 367 37.05 20.83 7.86
C GLU A 367 37.00 20.40 9.33
N HIS A 368 35.97 19.65 9.72
CA HIS A 368 35.66 19.42 11.13
C HIS A 368 36.26 18.11 11.68
N TYR A 369 36.33 17.07 10.85
CA TYR A 369 36.79 15.74 11.27
C TYR A 369 38.26 15.52 10.92
N LEU A 370 38.61 15.63 9.64
CA LEU A 370 40.00 15.38 9.21
C LEU A 370 40.94 16.57 9.43
N ARG A 371 40.38 17.78 9.66
CA ARG A 371 41.13 19.05 9.72
C ARG A 371 42.03 19.28 8.48
N ASP A 372 41.65 18.70 7.34
CA ASP A 372 42.28 18.93 6.05
C ASP A 372 41.61 20.14 5.38
N TYR A 373 42.07 21.33 5.79
CA TYR A 373 41.50 22.58 5.27
C TYR A 373 41.75 22.76 3.77
N GLN A 374 42.79 22.11 3.21
CA GLN A 374 43.08 22.18 1.77
C GLN A 374 42.06 21.39 0.96
N LYS A 375 41.66 20.19 1.38
CA LYS A 375 40.56 19.45 0.75
C LYS A 375 39.23 20.15 0.97
N ALA A 376 38.97 20.65 2.17
CA ALA A 376 37.74 21.38 2.48
C ALA A 376 37.56 22.61 1.57
N GLU A 377 38.63 23.39 1.37
CA GLU A 377 38.66 24.56 0.48
C GLU A 377 38.34 24.18 -0.97
N ARG A 378 39.01 23.13 -1.49
CA ARG A 378 38.78 22.64 -2.87
C ARG A 378 37.32 22.30 -3.15
N MET A 379 36.67 21.54 -2.25
CA MET A 379 35.25 21.18 -2.42
C MET A 379 34.33 22.40 -2.48
N VAL A 380 34.62 23.44 -1.70
CA VAL A 380 33.80 24.66 -1.69
C VAL A 380 34.06 25.50 -2.94
N GLU A 381 35.30 25.59 -3.40
CA GLU A 381 35.66 26.32 -4.63
C GLU A 381 35.07 25.66 -5.87
N GLU A 382 35.12 24.33 -5.98
CA GLU A 382 34.46 23.57 -7.05
C GLU A 382 32.95 23.86 -7.06
N ALA A 383 32.29 23.79 -5.90
CA ALA A 383 30.87 24.11 -5.79
C ALA A 383 30.54 25.56 -6.16
N LEU A 384 31.39 26.53 -5.81
CA LEU A 384 31.20 27.96 -6.14
C LEU A 384 31.27 28.23 -7.65
N ASN A 385 32.08 27.47 -8.37
CA ASN A 385 32.22 27.59 -9.82
C ASN A 385 30.99 27.07 -10.57
N MET A 386 30.25 26.13 -9.99
CA MET A 386 29.08 25.51 -10.61
C MET A 386 27.73 26.07 -10.12
N VAL A 387 27.70 26.68 -8.93
CA VAL A 387 26.47 27.17 -8.32
C VAL A 387 25.96 28.46 -8.98
N GLU A 388 24.72 28.41 -9.48
CA GLU A 388 24.02 29.60 -10.01
C GLU A 388 23.13 30.26 -8.95
N ASN A 389 22.63 29.48 -7.99
CA ASN A 389 21.72 29.96 -6.96
C ASN A 389 22.45 30.89 -5.97
N MET A 390 22.01 32.15 -5.91
CA MET A 390 22.63 33.21 -5.09
C MET A 390 22.70 32.87 -3.60
N PHE A 391 21.64 32.28 -3.04
CA PHE A 391 21.59 31.90 -1.62
C PHE A 391 22.56 30.76 -1.29
N LEU A 392 22.70 29.77 -2.16
CA LEU A 392 23.69 28.71 -1.98
C LEU A 392 25.11 29.25 -2.15
N ARG A 393 25.33 30.19 -3.09
CA ARG A 393 26.61 30.88 -3.28
C ARG A 393 27.04 31.63 -2.01
N GLU A 394 26.15 32.40 -1.38
CA GLU A 394 26.44 33.09 -0.11
C GLU A 394 26.84 32.11 1.00
N LYS A 395 26.13 30.98 1.14
CA LYS A 395 26.47 29.93 2.11
C LYS A 395 27.85 29.33 1.87
N LEU A 396 28.20 29.07 0.61
CA LEU A 396 29.51 28.55 0.23
C LEU A 396 30.60 29.59 0.49
N GLN A 397 30.38 30.86 0.16
CA GLN A 397 31.34 31.93 0.39
C GLN A 397 31.62 32.12 1.88
N TYR A 398 30.58 32.10 2.73
CA TYR A 398 30.74 32.15 4.18
C TYR A 398 31.60 30.98 4.68
N ARG A 399 31.35 29.76 4.20
CA ARG A 399 32.15 28.58 4.55
C ARG A 399 33.60 28.69 4.06
N LEU A 400 33.82 29.17 2.84
CA LEU A 400 35.16 29.36 2.26
C LEU A 400 35.99 30.33 3.11
N ASN A 401 35.41 31.49 3.46
CA ASN A 401 36.08 32.49 4.30
C ASN A 401 36.47 31.91 5.66
N ARG A 402 35.58 31.11 6.27
CA ARG A 402 35.83 30.42 7.53
C ARG A 402 36.98 29.39 7.42
N ILE A 403 37.00 28.58 6.36
CA ILE A 403 38.05 27.58 6.12
C ILE A 403 39.40 28.28 5.89
N LYS A 404 39.44 29.33 5.06
CA LYS A 404 40.65 30.14 4.82
C LYS A 404 41.19 30.76 6.10
N GLY A 405 40.32 31.23 7.00
CA GLY A 405 40.71 31.71 8.32
C GLY A 405 41.40 30.63 9.16
N LYS A 406 40.81 29.44 9.26
CA LYS A 406 41.38 28.32 10.01
C LYS A 406 42.72 27.83 9.44
N LYS A 407 42.82 27.76 8.11
CA LYS A 407 44.04 27.36 7.40
C LYS A 407 45.22 28.30 7.71
N ARG A 408 44.97 29.62 7.76
CA ARG A 408 45.99 30.62 8.17
C ARG A 408 46.45 30.40 9.61
N CYS A 409 45.53 30.18 10.54
CA CYS A 409 45.88 29.89 11.93
C CYS A 409 46.70 28.59 12.08
N GLN A 410 46.38 27.56 11.29
CA GLN A 410 47.15 26.31 11.32
C GLN A 410 48.57 26.50 10.77
N ALA A 411 48.73 27.25 9.68
CA ALA A 411 50.05 27.56 9.12
C ALA A 411 50.93 28.33 10.12
N LEU A 412 50.34 29.28 10.86
CA LEU A 412 51.03 30.07 11.90
C LEU A 412 51.42 29.25 13.13
N ASN A 413 50.75 28.13 13.41
CA ASN A 413 51.08 27.24 14.53
C ASN A 413 52.15 26.18 14.17
N LEU A 414 52.45 26.01 12.87
CA LEU A 414 53.44 25.06 12.35
C LEU A 414 54.77 25.73 11.99
N SER A 415 54.77 27.06 11.81
CA SER A 415 55.95 27.93 11.70
C SER A 415 56.45 28.33 13.09
#